data_AF-A0A353PKJ7-F1
#
_entry.id   AF-A0A353PKJ7-F1
#
_cell.length_a   1.000
_cell.length_b   1.000
_cell.length_c   1.000
_cell.angle_alpha   90.00
_cell.angle_beta   90.00
_cell.angle_gamma   90.00
#
_symmetry.space_group_name_H-M   'P 1'
#
loop_
_entity.id
_entity.type
_entity.pdbx_description
1 polymer ?
#
loop_
_entity_poly.entity_id
_entity_poly.type
_entity_poly.pdbx_seq_one_letter_code
_entity_poly.pdbx_strand_id
1 'polypeptide(L)' 'MNETMKGYVYRLKPTTKQIDLIQQTFGCVRKMWNVLLLERKSIYELYGKYPELLNSHDYLNPKRIKEE' A
#
# COMPACT_ATOMS: atom_id res chain seq x y z
N MET A 1 23.09 -34.83 4.19
CA MET A 1 22.98 -34.31 2.82
C MET A 1 21.93 -33.20 2.89
N ASN A 2 22.33 -31.93 2.96
CA ASN A 2 21.39 -30.83 3.18
C ASN A 2 20.76 -30.44 1.84
N GLU A 3 19.45 -30.64 1.72
CA GLU A 3 18.68 -30.31 0.54
C GLU A 3 18.51 -28.79 0.44
N THR A 4 19.29 -28.14 -0.41
CA THR A 4 19.07 -26.72 -0.74
C THR A 4 17.82 -26.60 -1.61
N MET A 5 16.75 -26.01 -1.07
CA MET A 5 15.57 -25.58 -1.84
C MET A 5 16.01 -24.58 -2.92
N LYS A 6 16.17 -25.04 -4.16
CA LYS A 6 16.48 -24.16 -5.29
C LYS A 6 15.20 -23.44 -5.71
N GLY A 7 15.14 -22.13 -5.48
CA GLY A 7 14.05 -21.29 -5.95
C GLY A 7 14.24 -20.92 -7.44
N TYR A 8 13.16 -20.98 -8.22
CA TYR A 8 13.16 -20.49 -9.60
C TYR A 8 12.89 -18.99 -9.62
N VAL A 9 13.79 -18.23 -10.24
CA VAL A 9 13.56 -16.81 -10.51
C VAL A 9 12.86 -16.68 -11.87
N TYR A 10 11.55 -16.43 -11.84
CA TYR A 10 10.79 -16.16 -13.07
C TYR A 10 10.72 -14.66 -13.33
N ARG A 11 11.13 -14.24 -14.54
CA ARG A 11 10.95 -12.87 -15.02
C ARG A 11 9.70 -12.82 -15.90
N LEU A 12 8.73 -12.01 -15.49
CA LEU A 12 7.54 -11.73 -16.30
C LEU A 12 7.96 -10.86 -17.50
N LYS A 13 7.60 -11.28 -18.72
CA LYS A 13 7.69 -10.48 -19.94
C LYS A 13 6.26 -10.18 -20.43
N PRO A 14 5.56 -9.23 -19.80
CA PRO A 14 4.18 -8.97 -20.12
C PRO A 14 4.03 -8.37 -21.52
N THR A 15 2.93 -8.72 -22.20
CA THR A 15 2.49 -8.01 -23.41
C THR A 15 2.01 -6.61 -23.08
N THR A 16 1.83 -5.73 -24.07
CA THR A 16 1.32 -4.36 -23.86
C THR A 16 0.00 -4.35 -23.09
N LYS A 17 -0.97 -5.20 -23.47
CA LYS A 17 -2.25 -5.36 -22.76
C LYS A 17 -2.07 -5.78 -21.29
N GLN A 18 -1.10 -6.66 -21.01
CA GLN A 18 -0.81 -7.09 -19.64
C GLN A 18 -0.16 -5.97 -18.83
N ILE A 19 0.70 -5.15 -19.43
CA ILE A 19 1.28 -3.96 -18.78
C ILE A 19 0.18 -2.99 -18.38
N ASP A 20 -0.78 -2.72 -19.27
CA ASP A 20 -1.91 -1.83 -18.99
C ASP A 20 -2.74 -2.34 -17.80
N LEU A 21 -3.06 -3.64 -17.78
CA LEU A 21 -3.79 -4.27 -16.67
C LEU A 21 -2.99 -4.23 -15.35
N ILE A 22 -1.69 -4.48 -15.41
CA ILE A 22 -0.79 -4.37 -14.25
C ILE A 22 -0.77 -2.92 -13.74
N GLN A 23 -0.66 -1.93 -14.62
CA GLN A 23 -0.68 -0.52 -14.21
C GLN A 23 -2.02 -0.11 -13.61
N GLN A 24 -3.14 -0.56 -14.16
CA GLN A 24 -4.46 -0.28 -13.59
C GLN A 24 -4.63 -0.91 -12.19
N THR A 25 -4.22 -2.17 -12.04
CA THR A 25 -4.38 -2.94 -10.79
C THR A 25 -3.38 -2.50 -9.72
N PHE A 26 -2.09 -2.52 -10.01
CA PHE A 26 -1.08 -2.11 -9.04
C PHE A 26 -1.06 -0.59 -8.83
N GLY A 27 -1.43 0.19 -9.83
CA GLY A 27 -1.53 1.65 -9.71
C GLY A 27 -2.62 2.07 -8.73
N CYS A 28 -3.81 1.46 -8.81
CA CYS A 28 -4.89 1.79 -7.88
C CYS A 28 -4.55 1.38 -6.44
N VAL A 29 -3.98 0.18 -6.25
CA VAL A 29 -3.54 -0.31 -4.93
C VAL A 29 -2.44 0.60 -4.36
N ARG A 30 -1.47 0.99 -5.19
CA ARG A 30 -0.38 1.87 -4.77
C ARG A 30 -0.87 3.26 -4.39
N LYS A 31 -1.81 3.83 -5.15
CA LYS A 31 -2.43 5.13 -4.83
C LYS A 31 -3.12 5.05 -3.47
N MET A 32 -4.00 4.07 -3.26
CA MET A 32 -4.72 3.90 -1.99
C MET A 32 -3.76 3.74 -0.82
N TRP A 33 -2.76 2.86 -0.95
CA TRP A 33 -1.78 2.64 0.10
C TRP A 33 -1.01 3.91 0.46
N ASN A 34 -0.54 4.66 -0.55
CA ASN A 34 0.21 5.88 -0.32
C ASN A 34 -0.63 6.96 0.40
N VAL A 35 -1.91 7.09 0.05
CA VAL A 35 -2.82 8.04 0.71
C VAL A 35 -3.03 7.67 2.18
N LEU A 36 -3.36 6.40 2.46
CA LEU A 36 -3.55 5.91 3.83
C LEU A 36 -2.27 6.03 4.67
N LEU A 37 -1.11 5.75 4.07
CA LEU A 37 0.17 5.85 4.74
C LEU A 37 0.54 7.30 5.05
N LEU A 38 0.24 8.22 4.12
CA LEU A 38 0.49 9.65 4.30
C LEU A 38 -0.30 10.20 5.49
N GLU A 39 -1.59 9.88 5.59
CA GLU A 39 -2.43 10.26 6.72
C GLU A 39 -1.87 9.72 8.04
N ARG A 40 -1.56 8.41 8.10
CA ARG A 40 -1.03 7.81 9.32
C ARG A 40 0.26 8.48 9.77
N LYS A 41 1.13 8.84 8.83
CA LYS A 41 2.36 9.56 9.12
C LYS A 41 2.08 10.96 9.64
N SER A 42 1.21 11.72 8.98
CA SER A 42 0.91 13.11 9.40
C SER A 42 0.28 13.16 10.80
N ILE A 43 -0.62 12.23 11.10
CA ILE A 43 -1.25 12.12 12.42
C ILE A 43 -0.23 11.72 13.49
N TYR A 44 0.66 10.79 13.18
CA TYR A 44 1.73 10.41 14.12
C TYR A 44 2.72 11.55 14.35
N GLU A 45 3.09 12.32 13.32
CA GLU A 45 3.94 13.50 13.46
C GLU A 45 3.30 14.59 14.32
N LEU A 46 1.97 14.77 14.21
CA LEU A 46 1.21 15.77 14.95
C LEU A 46 0.95 15.36 16.41
N TYR A 47 0.56 14.11 16.65
CA TYR A 47 0.05 13.63 17.94
C TYR A 47 0.88 12.52 18.58
N GLY A 48 2.02 12.13 18.01
CA GLY A 48 2.81 11.00 18.51
C GLY A 48 3.28 11.11 19.97
N LYS A 49 3.30 12.32 20.52
CA LYS A 49 3.62 12.59 21.95
C LYS A 49 2.40 12.54 22.87
N TYR A 50 1.20 12.49 22.32
CA TYR A 50 -0.09 12.59 23.02
C TYR A 50 -0.95 11.37 22.67
N PRO A 51 -0.78 10.25 23.39
CA PRO A 51 -1.45 8.98 23.08
C PRO A 51 -2.97 9.09 23.04
N GLU A 52 -3.57 9.93 23.87
CA GLU A 52 -5.00 10.20 23.90
C GLU A 52 -5.52 10.80 22.59
N LEU A 53 -4.79 11.77 22.02
CA LEU A 53 -5.16 12.39 20.74
C LEU A 53 -4.92 11.42 19.59
N LEU A 54 -3.79 10.70 19.61
CA LEU A 54 -3.47 9.69 18.60
C LEU A 54 -4.52 8.56 18.51
N ASN A 55 -5.00 8.09 19.66
CA ASN A 55 -5.98 7.00 19.73
C ASN A 55 -7.41 7.46 19.40
N SER A 56 -7.70 8.75 19.58
CA SER A 56 -9.02 9.32 19.26
C SER A 56 -9.26 9.54 17.77
N HIS A 57 -8.21 9.51 16.94
CA HIS A 57 -8.29 9.85 15.53
C HIS A 57 -8.98 8.74 14.69
N ASP A 58 -10.01 9.13 13.92
CA ASP A 58 -10.71 8.26 12.95
C ASP A 58 -9.97 8.25 11.61
N TYR A 59 -9.14 7.23 11.40
CA TYR A 59 -8.35 7.07 10.17
C TYR A 59 -9.22 6.91 8.91
N LEU A 60 -8.72 7.39 7.78
CA LEU A 60 -9.36 7.19 6.48
C LEU A 60 -9.55 5.70 6.18
N ASN A 61 -10.72 5.41 5.61
CA ASN A 61 -11.07 4.11 5.09
C ASN A 61 -10.89 4.12 3.56
N PRO A 62 -10.37 3.04 2.94
CA PRO A 62 -10.35 2.87 1.49
C PRO A 62 -11.65 3.26 0.77
N LYS A 63 -12.81 3.04 1.40
CA LYS A 63 -14.10 3.45 0.87
C LYS A 63 -14.20 4.97 0.65
N ARG A 64 -13.76 5.77 1.64
CA ARG A 64 -13.80 7.24 1.58
C ARG A 64 -12.88 7.77 0.46
N ILE A 65 -11.72 7.15 0.25
CA ILE A 65 -10.74 7.52 -0.79
C ILE A 65 -11.29 7.30 -2.22
N LYS A 66 -12.19 6.32 -2.40
CA LYS A 66 -12.76 6.02 -3.71
C LYS A 66 -13.85 7.02 -4.12
N GLU A 67 -14.43 7.74 -3.17
CA GLU A 67 -15.52 8.70 -3.37
C GLU A 67 -15.00 10.11 -3.73
N GLU A 68 -13.71 10.39 -3.52
CA GLU A 68 -12.98 11.60 -3.97
C GLU A 68 -12.38 11.46 -5.38
#